data_AF-A0A3M1YTL9-F1
#
_entry.id   AF-A0A3M1YTL9-F1
#
_cell.length_a   1.000
_cell.length_b   1.000
_cell.length_c   1.000
_cell.angle_alpha   90.00
_cell.angle_beta   90.00
_cell.angle_gamma   90.00
#
_symmetry.space_group_name_H-M   'P 1'
#
loop_
_entity.id
_entity.type
_entity.pdbx_description
1 polymer ?
#
loop_
_entity_poly.entity_id
_entity_poly.type
_entity_poly.pdbx_seq_one_letter_code
_entity_poly.pdbx_strand_id
1 'polypeptide(L)' 'MSAKKFVEQNAEILSDEEIENIRTLAQKLEAATRTEDKDLINREMETLNEYTAPLAHRALDENIKKAMTGKKI' A
#
# COMPACT_ATOMS: atom_id res chain seq x y z
N MET A 1 -0.16 6.04 -10.88
CA MET A 1 0.50 5.75 -9.58
C MET A 1 -0.52 5.72 -8.45
N SER A 2 -1.23 4.60 -8.28
CA SER A 2 -2.27 4.47 -7.25
C SER A 2 -1.69 4.21 -5.86
N ALA A 3 -0.56 3.49 -5.76
CA ALA A 3 0.12 3.20 -4.50
C ALA A 3 0.65 4.48 -3.81
N LYS A 4 1.21 5.43 -4.58
CA LYS A 4 1.72 6.68 -4.03
C LYS A 4 0.61 7.53 -3.40
N LYS A 5 -0.53 7.63 -4.08
CA LYS A 5 -1.73 8.31 -3.54
C LYS A 5 -2.29 7.61 -2.31
N PHE A 6 -2.35 6.28 -2.31
CA PHE A 6 -2.77 5.51 -1.14
C PHE A 6 -1.89 5.84 0.06
N VAL A 7 -0.58 5.83 -0.13
CA VAL A 7 0.39 6.15 0.91
C VAL A 7 0.23 7.60 1.39
N GLU A 8 0.10 8.57 0.49
CA GLU A 8 -0.10 9.99 0.88
C GLU A 8 -1.40 10.21 1.67
N GLN A 9 -2.49 9.54 1.28
CA GLN A 9 -3.79 9.63 1.97
C GLN A 9 -3.81 8.92 3.32
N ASN A 10 -2.97 7.92 3.49
CA ASN A 10 -2.89 7.09 4.69
C ASN A 10 -1.57 7.32 5.45
N ALA A 11 -0.83 8.40 5.15
CA ALA A 11 0.44 8.68 5.81
C ALA A 11 0.28 8.92 7.32
N GLU A 12 -0.90 9.33 7.77
CA GLU A 12 -1.18 9.50 9.20
C GLU A 12 -1.28 8.18 9.98
N ILE A 13 -1.50 7.06 9.28
CA ILE A 13 -1.70 5.73 9.88
C ILE A 13 -0.60 4.73 9.50
N LEU A 14 0.24 5.12 8.54
CA LEU A 14 1.41 4.40 8.07
C LEU A 14 2.66 5.10 8.62
N SER A 15 3.64 4.31 9.04
CA SER A 15 4.95 4.80 9.46
C SER A 15 5.80 5.15 8.24
N ASP A 16 6.77 6.06 8.38
CA ASP A 16 7.69 6.43 7.30
C ASP A 16 8.39 5.20 6.68
N GLU A 17 8.74 4.22 7.52
CA GLU A 17 9.31 2.95 7.07
C GLU A 17 8.33 2.10 6.26
N GLU A 18 7.04 2.06 6.65
CA GLU A 18 5.99 1.33 5.92
C GLU A 18 5.75 1.97 4.54
N ILE A 19 5.77 3.30 4.50
CA ILE A 19 5.65 4.11 3.29
C ILE A 19 6.81 3.83 2.32
N GLU A 20 8.04 3.83 2.83
CA GLU A 20 9.23 3.59 2.02
C GLU A 20 9.28 2.15 1.48
N ASN A 21 8.87 1.17 2.31
CA ASN A 21 8.77 -0.22 1.89
C ASN A 21 7.73 -0.43 0.79
N ILE A 22 6.50 0.11 0.93
CA ILE A 22 5.47 0.03 -0.12
C ILE A 22 5.97 0.65 -1.43
N ARG A 23 6.62 1.82 -1.35
CA ARG A 23 7.18 2.50 -2.53
C ARG A 23 8.26 1.66 -3.20
N THR A 24 9.16 1.07 -2.41
CA THR A 24 10.24 0.22 -2.89
C THR A 24 9.69 -1.03 -3.57
N LEU A 25 8.74 -1.73 -2.94
CA LEU A 25 8.10 -2.92 -3.51
C LEU A 25 7.32 -2.59 -4.79
N ALA A 26 6.59 -1.47 -4.81
CA ALA A 26 5.89 -1.02 -6.01
C ALA A 26 6.86 -0.68 -7.16
N GLN A 27 8.00 -0.08 -6.86
CA GLN A 27 9.05 0.19 -7.85
C GLN A 27 9.71 -1.10 -8.35
N LYS A 28 9.98 -2.06 -7.47
CA LYS A 28 10.51 -3.38 -7.86
C LYS A 28 9.53 -4.14 -8.74
N LEU A 29 8.25 -4.13 -8.41
CA LEU A 29 7.21 -4.70 -9.25
C LEU A 29 7.15 -4.01 -10.62
N GLU A 30 7.22 -2.67 -10.68
CA GLU A 30 7.28 -1.93 -11.95
C GLU A 30 8.55 -2.25 -12.75
N ALA A 31 9.69 -2.47 -12.09
CA ALA A 31 10.91 -2.90 -12.75
C ALA A 31 10.80 -4.35 -13.27
N ALA A 32 10.22 -5.25 -12.48
CA ALA A 32 9.99 -6.64 -12.85
C ALA A 32 9.04 -6.75 -14.05
N THR A 33 7.98 -5.93 -14.11
CA THR A 33 7.07 -5.92 -15.26
C THR A 33 7.74 -5.44 -16.56
N ARG A 34 8.82 -4.66 -16.47
CA ARG A 34 9.65 -4.29 -17.64
C ARG A 34 10.56 -5.43 -18.12
N THR A 35 10.91 -6.37 -17.25
CA THR A 35 11.74 -7.53 -17.59
C THR A 35 10.96 -8.71 -18.18
N GLU A 36 9.62 -8.64 -18.17
CA GLU A 36 8.70 -9.68 -18.66
C GLU A 36 8.86 -11.05 -17.95
N ASP A 37 9.61 -11.10 -16.85
CA ASP A 37 9.85 -12.29 -16.05
C ASP A 37 8.64 -12.57 -15.14
N LYS A 38 7.84 -13.57 -15.52
CA LYS A 38 6.61 -13.92 -14.82
C LYS A 38 6.85 -14.41 -13.39
N ASP A 39 7.93 -15.13 -13.13
CA ASP A 39 8.26 -15.64 -11.81
C ASP A 39 8.61 -14.46 -10.89
N LEU A 40 9.41 -13.52 -11.40
CA LEU A 40 9.75 -12.31 -10.66
C LEU A 40 8.53 -11.43 -10.39
N ILE A 41 7.67 -11.21 -11.40
CA ILE A 41 6.45 -10.41 -11.24
C ILE A 41 5.52 -11.03 -10.20
N ASN A 42 5.27 -12.35 -10.24
CA ASN A 42 4.42 -13.00 -9.25
C ASN A 42 4.99 -12.89 -7.84
N ARG A 43 6.31 -13.08 -7.69
CA ARG A 43 6.98 -12.96 -6.39
C ARG A 43 6.89 -11.55 -5.82
N GLU A 44 7.17 -10.53 -6.63
CA GLU A 44 7.08 -9.13 -6.21
C GLU A 44 5.63 -8.72 -5.93
N MET A 45 4.66 -9.22 -6.72
CA MET A 45 3.23 -9.03 -6.43
C MET A 45 2.84 -9.65 -5.10
N GLU A 46 3.23 -10.91 -4.84
CA GLU A 46 2.91 -11.61 -3.60
C GLU A 46 3.51 -10.89 -2.40
N THR A 47 4.80 -10.50 -2.50
CA THR A 47 5.49 -9.72 -1.46
C THR A 47 4.78 -8.39 -1.18
N LEU A 48 4.41 -7.65 -2.24
CA LEU A 48 3.66 -6.40 -2.10
C LEU A 48 2.28 -6.64 -1.46
N ASN A 49 1.60 -7.71 -1.84
CA ASN A 49 0.25 -8.01 -1.37
C ASN A 49 0.26 -8.47 0.10
N GLU A 50 1.19 -9.33 0.49
CA GLU A 50 1.38 -9.73 1.90
C GLU A 50 1.72 -8.53 2.79
N TYR A 51 2.54 -7.61 2.29
CA TYR A 51 2.90 -6.40 3.04
C TYR A 51 1.73 -5.41 3.14
N THR A 52 1.01 -5.19 2.04
CA THR A 52 -0.08 -4.20 1.98
C THR A 52 -1.41 -4.70 2.55
N ALA A 53 -1.64 -6.01 2.64
CA ALA A 53 -2.88 -6.58 3.18
C ALA A 53 -3.22 -6.11 4.61
N PRO A 54 -2.34 -6.24 5.62
CA PRO A 54 -2.62 -5.74 6.97
C PRO A 54 -2.72 -4.21 7.02
N LEU A 55 -1.99 -3.50 6.15
CA LEU A 55 -2.01 -2.04 6.07
C LEU A 55 -3.32 -1.51 5.49
N ALA A 56 -3.85 -2.18 4.47
CA ALA A 56 -5.15 -1.86 3.88
C ALA A 56 -6.29 -2.10 4.87
N HIS A 57 -6.21 -3.18 5.67
CA HIS A 57 -7.19 -3.46 6.71
C HIS A 57 -7.16 -2.35 7.78
N ARG A 58 -5.96 -2.01 8.30
CA ARG A 58 -5.76 -0.89 9.23
C ARG A 58 -6.26 0.43 8.65
N ALA A 59 -5.99 0.69 7.38
CA ALA A 59 -6.45 1.89 6.69
C ALA A 59 -7.95 1.98 6.54
N LEU A 60 -8.60 0.85 6.25
CA LEU A 60 -10.04 0.78 6.19
C LEU A 60 -10.66 1.04 7.57
N ASP A 61 -10.15 0.42 8.63
CA ASP A 61 -10.66 0.61 10.00
C ASP A 61 -10.53 2.07 10.47
N GLU A 62 -9.38 2.69 10.24
CA GLU A 62 -9.15 4.08 10.63
C GLU A 62 -10.02 5.04 9.81
N ASN A 63 -10.20 4.81 8.51
CA ASN A 63 -11.12 5.59 7.68
C ASN A 63 -12.58 5.40 8.12
N ILE A 64 -13.00 4.18 8.49
CA ILE A 64 -14.33 3.91 9.03
C ILE A 64 -14.52 4.66 10.35
N LYS A 65 -13.56 4.59 11.28
CA LYS A 65 -13.62 5.34 12.55
C LYS A 65 -13.69 6.85 12.33
N LYS A 66 -12.85 7.41 11.45
CA LYS A 66 -12.88 8.83 11.07
C LYS A 66 -14.24 9.20 10.46
N ALA A 67 -14.79 8.38 9.57
CA ALA A 67 -16.09 8.61 8.93
C ALA A 67 -17.27 8.50 9.92
N MET A 68 -17.24 7.54 10.85
CA MET A 68 -18.26 7.38 11.90
C MET A 68 -18.24 8.55 12.89
N THR A 69 -17.05 9.06 13.22
CA THR A 69 -16.89 10.20 14.14
C THR A 69 -17.19 11.54 13.46
N GLY A 70 -16.93 11.62 12.14
CA GLY A 70 -17.17 12.81 11.31
C GLY A 70 -18.63 13.09 10.97
N LYS A 71 -19.54 12.12 11.15
CA LYS A 71 -21.00 12.38 11.16
C LYS A 71 -21.45 12.94 12.52
N LYS A 72 -20.90 14.09 12.90
CA LYS A 72 -21.52 15.03 13.83
C LYS A 72 -21.59 16.39 13.14
N ILE A 73 -22.51 16.51 12.18
CA ILE A 73 -23.10 17.77 11.74
C ILE A 73 -24.51 17.50 11.27
#